data_AF-A0A842T152-F1
#
_entry.id   AF-A0A842T152-F1
#
_cell.length_a   1.000
_cell.length_b   1.000
_cell.length_c   1.000
_cell.angle_alpha   90.00
_cell.angle_beta   90.00
_cell.angle_gamma   90.00
#
_symmetry.space_group_name_H-M   'P 1'
#
loop_
_entity.id
_entity.type
_entity.pdbx_description
1 polymer ?
#
loop_
_entity_poly.entity_id
_entity_poly.type
_entity_poly.pdbx_seq_one_letter_code
_entity_poly.pdbx_strand_id
1 'polypeptide(L)'
;MHINSHYALGVIIASISTYYLNLIALEYSLIIIASFICDFDVFFSQYARDRNHRNLITHSLIPSIIIVIFGIIFNWLGLIIAGFAYLLHVIIDTFDWGTNLFYFPKKTIGLRFLISKDEEENLDKYLSQYKVKSSFFDFKYYKSKILLFSEIVLFFAMLLIISLFTWEYYYVLFFYFPFLFFHLVRHYKLKNIEES
;
A
#
# COMPACT_ATOMS: atom_id res chain seq x y z
N MET A 1 1.38 3.51 -2.71
CA MET A 1 2.71 3.77 -2.13
C MET A 1 3.44 2.45 -2.11
N HIS A 2 4.63 2.37 -1.53
CA HIS A 2 5.30 1.08 -1.36
C HIS A 2 4.77 0.32 -0.14
N ILE A 3 4.99 -1.00 -0.12
CA ILE A 3 4.49 -1.90 0.93
C ILE A 3 4.99 -1.52 2.32
N ASN A 4 6.21 -0.99 2.44
CA ASN A 4 6.77 -0.48 3.70
C ASN A 4 5.99 0.74 4.24
N SER A 5 5.43 1.56 3.36
CA SER A 5 4.64 2.74 3.75
C SER A 5 3.25 2.34 4.25
N HIS A 6 2.64 1.37 3.58
CA HIS A 6 1.39 0.74 4.02
C HIS A 6 1.57 0.00 5.35
N TYR A 7 2.68 -0.73 5.48
CA TYR A 7 3.08 -1.35 6.74
C TYR A 7 3.23 -0.34 7.89
N ALA A 8 3.92 0.78 7.66
CA ALA A 8 4.12 1.82 8.67
C ALA A 8 2.78 2.43 9.14
N LEU A 9 1.87 2.66 8.20
CA LEU A 9 0.51 3.10 8.49
C LEU A 9 -0.24 2.07 9.37
N GLY A 10 -0.14 0.78 9.05
CA GLY A 10 -0.71 -0.29 9.85
C GLY A 10 -0.19 -0.31 11.28
N VAL A 11 1.13 -0.14 11.47
CA VAL A 11 1.75 -0.05 12.80
C VAL A 11 1.22 1.17 13.55
N ILE A 12 1.10 2.33 12.91
CA ILE A 12 0.56 3.54 13.54
C ILE A 12 -0.87 3.30 14.03
N ILE A 13 -1.75 2.76 13.17
CA ILE A 13 -3.15 2.48 13.52
C ILE A 13 -3.21 1.46 14.65
N ALA A 14 -2.50 0.34 14.52
CA ALA A 14 -2.49 -0.72 15.52
C ALA A 14 -2.01 -0.21 16.89
N SER A 15 -0.96 0.60 16.92
CA SER A 15 -0.39 1.17 18.15
C SER A 15 -1.39 2.08 18.86
N ILE A 16 -1.98 3.04 18.13
CA ILE A 16 -2.99 3.95 18.70
C ILE A 16 -4.20 3.16 19.18
N SER A 17 -4.75 2.28 18.33
CA SER A 17 -5.94 1.49 18.67
C SER A 17 -5.70 0.59 19.88
N THR A 18 -4.54 -0.05 19.97
CA THR A 18 -4.21 -0.97 21.06
C THR A 18 -4.10 -0.25 22.39
N TYR A 19 -3.48 0.93 22.42
CA TYR A 19 -3.38 1.73 23.63
C TYR A 19 -4.75 2.17 24.16
N TYR A 20 -5.66 2.62 23.28
CA TYR A 20 -6.97 3.12 23.71
C TYR A 20 -8.03 2.04 23.94
N LEU A 21 -7.89 0.87 23.30
CA LEU A 21 -8.92 -0.17 23.29
C LEU A 21 -8.47 -1.49 23.95
N ASN A 22 -7.23 -1.53 24.47
CA ASN A 22 -6.62 -2.72 25.09
C ASN A 22 -6.68 -3.96 24.19
N LEU A 23 -6.34 -3.79 22.91
CA LEU A 23 -6.34 -4.89 21.95
C LEU A 23 -5.27 -5.93 22.30
N ILE A 24 -5.56 -7.20 22.05
CA ILE A 24 -4.57 -8.27 22.24
C ILE A 24 -3.58 -8.33 21.07
N ALA A 25 -2.46 -9.02 21.26
CA ALA A 25 -1.40 -9.16 20.24
C ALA A 25 -1.90 -9.69 18.88
N LEU A 26 -2.92 -10.56 18.90
CA LEU A 26 -3.56 -11.06 17.68
C LEU A 26 -4.22 -9.92 16.89
N GLU A 27 -4.96 -9.05 17.56
CA GLU A 27 -5.67 -7.92 16.94
C GLU A 27 -4.68 -6.85 16.46
N TYR A 28 -3.65 -6.56 17.25
CA TYR A 28 -2.54 -5.69 16.85
C TYR A 28 -1.90 -6.16 15.54
N SER A 29 -1.56 -7.45 15.48
CA SER A 29 -0.93 -8.06 14.31
C SER A 29 -1.88 -8.10 13.10
N LEU A 30 -3.16 -8.37 13.34
CA LEU A 30 -4.19 -8.40 12.30
C LEU A 30 -4.36 -7.03 11.63
N ILE A 31 -4.38 -5.95 12.42
CA ILE A 31 -4.48 -4.58 11.89
C ILE A 31 -3.27 -4.25 11.01
N ILE A 32 -2.06 -4.61 11.48
CA ILE A 32 -0.83 -4.42 10.70
C ILE A 32 -0.89 -5.22 9.40
N ILE A 33 -1.19 -6.51 9.45
CA ILE A 33 -1.28 -7.37 8.25
C ILE A 33 -2.31 -6.81 7.27
N ALA A 34 -3.50 -6.45 7.74
CA ALA A 34 -4.57 -5.93 6.88
C ALA A 34 -4.19 -4.64 6.15
N SER A 35 -3.26 -3.85 6.71
CA SER A 35 -2.80 -2.61 6.08
C SER A 35 -1.95 -2.80 4.82
N PHE A 36 -1.34 -3.96 4.60
CA PHE A 36 -0.42 -4.19 3.47
C PHE A 36 -0.64 -5.52 2.73
N ILE A 37 -1.48 -6.42 3.25
CA ILE A 37 -1.63 -7.77 2.67
C ILE A 37 -2.10 -7.74 1.21
N CYS A 38 -2.86 -6.74 0.80
CA CYS A 38 -3.28 -6.58 -0.59
C CYS A 38 -2.09 -6.38 -1.55
N ASP A 39 -0.99 -5.75 -1.15
CA ASP A 39 0.19 -5.56 -2.02
C ASP A 39 0.81 -6.87 -2.51
N PHE A 40 0.60 -7.98 -1.78
CA PHE A 40 1.06 -9.29 -2.23
C PHE A 40 0.34 -9.77 -3.50
N ASP A 41 -0.77 -9.15 -3.88
CA ASP A 41 -1.42 -9.44 -5.15
C ASP A 41 -0.61 -9.01 -6.38
N VAL A 42 0.50 -8.29 -6.19
CA VAL A 42 1.52 -8.03 -7.22
C VAL A 42 2.04 -9.32 -7.86
N PHE A 43 2.10 -10.42 -7.10
CA PHE A 43 2.48 -11.75 -7.62
C PHE A 43 1.41 -12.35 -8.54
N PHE A 44 0.17 -11.86 -8.46
CA PHE A 44 -0.95 -12.24 -9.31
C PHE A 44 -1.24 -11.20 -10.41
N SER A 45 -0.37 -10.20 -10.58
CA SER A 45 -0.51 -9.14 -11.58
C SER A 45 -0.71 -9.64 -13.01
N GLN A 46 -0.23 -10.85 -13.35
CA GLN A 46 -0.46 -11.48 -14.65
C GLN A 46 -1.96 -11.72 -14.98
N TYR A 47 -2.81 -11.85 -13.96
CA TYR A 47 -4.26 -12.02 -14.11
C TYR A 47 -5.01 -10.68 -14.12
N ALA A 48 -4.32 -9.59 -13.83
CA ALA A 48 -4.90 -8.26 -13.74
C ALA A 48 -4.91 -7.57 -15.12
N ARG A 49 -5.90 -6.69 -15.34
CA ARG A 49 -5.92 -5.86 -16.56
C ARG A 49 -4.66 -5.01 -16.62
N ASP A 50 -4.07 -4.90 -17.81
CA ASP A 50 -2.87 -4.12 -18.08
C ASP A 50 -1.64 -4.59 -17.26
N ARG A 51 -1.69 -5.81 -16.72
CA ARG A 51 -0.72 -6.37 -15.77
C ARG A 51 -0.50 -5.50 -14.53
N ASN A 52 -1.53 -4.76 -14.13
CA ASN A 52 -1.51 -3.89 -12.95
C ASN A 52 -2.38 -4.52 -11.85
N HIS A 53 -1.74 -5.00 -10.78
CA HIS A 53 -2.40 -5.67 -9.66
C HIS A 53 -3.49 -4.83 -8.99
N ARG A 54 -3.42 -3.49 -9.10
CA ARG A 54 -4.46 -2.55 -8.62
C ARG A 54 -5.81 -2.69 -9.30
N ASN A 55 -5.88 -3.47 -10.39
CA ASN A 55 -7.11 -3.85 -11.06
C ASN A 55 -7.74 -5.15 -10.51
N LEU A 56 -7.06 -5.85 -9.61
CA LEU A 56 -7.58 -7.04 -8.93
C LEU A 56 -8.60 -6.65 -7.87
N ILE A 57 -9.52 -7.58 -7.56
CA ILE A 57 -10.57 -7.37 -6.55
C ILE A 57 -10.00 -7.14 -5.14
N THR A 58 -8.80 -7.66 -4.88
CA THR A 58 -8.02 -7.41 -3.66
C THR A 58 -7.70 -5.93 -3.50
N HIS A 59 -7.37 -5.21 -4.57
CA HIS A 59 -7.19 -3.74 -4.53
C HIS A 59 -8.50 -2.96 -4.76
N SER A 60 -9.58 -3.37 -4.08
CA SER A 60 -10.87 -2.68 -4.10
C SER A 60 -11.43 -2.48 -2.70
N LEU A 61 -12.56 -1.77 -2.58
CA LEU A 61 -13.28 -1.62 -1.32
C LEU A 61 -13.93 -2.92 -0.83
N ILE A 62 -14.14 -3.89 -1.73
CA ILE A 62 -14.94 -5.09 -1.45
C ILE A 62 -14.35 -5.91 -0.29
N PRO A 63 -13.05 -6.27 -0.28
CA PRO A 63 -12.47 -7.01 0.84
C PRO A 63 -12.58 -6.27 2.17
N SER A 64 -12.34 -4.96 2.19
CA SER A 64 -12.49 -4.15 3.41
C SER A 64 -13.92 -4.20 3.95
N ILE A 65 -14.92 -4.00 3.09
CA ILE A 65 -16.34 -4.06 3.48
C ILE A 65 -16.68 -5.43 4.07
N ILE A 66 -16.22 -6.52 3.44
CA ILE A 66 -16.42 -7.89 3.93
C ILE A 66 -15.80 -8.07 5.32
N ILE A 67 -14.56 -7.63 5.52
CA ILE A 67 -13.86 -7.70 6.81
C ILE A 67 -14.64 -6.95 7.90
N VAL A 68 -15.10 -5.72 7.61
CA VAL A 68 -15.89 -4.92 8.54
C VAL A 68 -17.22 -5.59 8.88
N ILE A 69 -17.94 -6.13 7.89
CA ILE A 69 -19.20 -6.86 8.12
C ILE A 69 -18.97 -8.05 9.05
N PHE A 70 -17.92 -8.86 8.81
CA PHE A 70 -17.59 -9.95 9.72
C PHE A 70 -17.22 -9.46 11.12
N GLY A 71 -16.45 -8.38 11.23
CA GLY A 71 -16.15 -7.76 12.52
C GLY A 71 -17.41 -7.35 13.29
N ILE A 72 -18.41 -6.80 12.60
CA ILE A 72 -19.71 -6.44 13.20
C ILE A 72 -20.49 -7.69 13.63
N ILE A 73 -20.61 -8.70 12.76
CA ILE A 73 -21.36 -9.94 13.04
C ILE A 73 -20.80 -10.67 14.27
N PHE A 74 -19.48 -10.73 14.40
CA PHE A 74 -18.81 -11.41 15.52
C PHE A 74 -18.53 -10.49 16.71
N ASN A 75 -18.94 -9.22 16.65
CA ASN A 75 -18.63 -8.19 17.66
C ASN A 75 -17.12 -8.11 17.99
N TRP A 76 -16.28 -8.19 16.96
CA TRP A 76 -14.83 -8.24 17.07
C TRP A 76 -14.19 -6.93 16.62
N LEU A 77 -13.87 -6.07 17.60
CA LEU A 77 -13.37 -4.72 17.36
C LEU A 77 -12.05 -4.68 16.59
N GLY A 78 -11.09 -5.57 16.90
CA GLY A 78 -9.84 -5.68 16.15
C GLY A 78 -10.05 -5.96 14.66
N LEU A 79 -11.02 -6.81 14.31
CA LEU A 79 -11.35 -7.13 12.92
C LEU A 79 -12.00 -5.94 12.20
N ILE A 80 -12.86 -5.17 12.88
CA ILE A 80 -13.44 -3.93 12.35
C ILE A 80 -12.31 -2.94 12.01
N ILE A 81 -11.38 -2.71 12.92
CA ILE A 81 -10.25 -1.79 12.73
C ILE A 81 -9.32 -2.29 11.62
N ALA A 82 -9.07 -3.59 11.54
CA ALA A 82 -8.31 -4.17 10.44
C ALA A 82 -8.98 -3.93 9.07
N GLY A 83 -10.30 -4.02 9.00
CA GLY A 83 -11.08 -3.66 7.82
C GLY A 83 -10.90 -2.18 7.42
N PHE A 84 -10.85 -1.27 8.39
CA PHE A 84 -10.53 0.15 8.15
C PHE A 84 -9.07 0.38 7.75
N ALA A 85 -8.12 -0.36 8.31
CA ALA A 85 -6.72 -0.28 7.90
C ALA A 85 -6.54 -0.71 6.43
N TYR A 86 -7.22 -1.79 6.02
CA TYR A 86 -7.30 -2.23 4.62
C TYR A 86 -7.94 -1.17 3.73
N LEU A 87 -9.05 -0.55 4.19
CA LEU A 87 -9.70 0.53 3.46
C LEU A 87 -8.73 1.69 3.20
N LEU A 88 -8.01 2.10 4.24
CA LEU A 88 -7.12 3.23 4.16
C LEU A 88 -5.95 2.95 3.22
N HIS A 89 -5.44 1.72 3.20
CA HIS A 89 -4.49 1.27 2.18
C HIS A 89 -5.02 1.57 0.77
N VAL A 90 -6.20 1.04 0.44
CA VAL A 90 -6.77 1.17 -0.92
C VAL A 90 -7.03 2.63 -1.28
N ILE A 91 -7.48 3.44 -0.32
CA ILE A 91 -7.70 4.88 -0.50
C ILE A 91 -6.37 5.59 -0.79
N ILE A 92 -5.32 5.34 -0.02
CA ILE A 92 -4.00 5.95 -0.24
C ILE A 92 -3.51 5.63 -1.66
N ASP A 93 -3.73 4.40 -2.10
CA ASP A 93 -3.29 3.96 -3.41
C ASP A 93 -4.03 4.62 -4.58
N THR A 94 -5.19 5.23 -4.32
CA THR A 94 -5.89 6.08 -5.31
C THR A 94 -5.15 7.39 -5.62
N PHE A 95 -4.32 7.89 -4.71
CA PHE A 95 -3.57 9.13 -4.91
C PHE A 95 -2.40 8.94 -5.86
N ASP A 96 -1.78 7.76 -5.89
CA ASP A 96 -0.57 7.51 -6.67
C ASP A 96 -0.88 7.25 -8.15
N TRP A 97 -1.45 6.08 -8.44
CA TRP A 97 -1.76 5.60 -9.79
C TRP A 97 -3.25 5.37 -10.01
N GLY A 98 -4.06 5.51 -8.97
CA GLY A 98 -5.45 5.08 -8.98
C GLY A 98 -5.60 3.59 -8.68
N THR A 99 -6.79 3.19 -8.26
CA THR A 99 -7.17 1.78 -8.05
C THR A 99 -8.52 1.50 -8.68
N ASN A 100 -8.83 0.24 -8.98
CA ASN A 100 -10.19 -0.13 -9.38
C ASN A 100 -11.09 -0.20 -8.14
N LEU A 101 -11.36 0.96 -7.54
CA LEU A 101 -11.93 1.12 -6.20
C LEU A 101 -13.21 0.30 -5.96
N PHE A 102 -14.11 0.26 -6.94
CA PHE A 102 -15.37 -0.51 -6.85
C PHE A 102 -15.30 -1.87 -7.53
N TYR A 103 -14.18 -2.20 -8.18
CA TYR A 103 -13.98 -3.35 -9.07
C TYR A 103 -14.89 -3.40 -10.32
N PHE A 104 -16.20 -3.15 -10.15
CA PHE A 104 -17.24 -3.02 -11.16
C PHE A 104 -17.52 -1.52 -11.39
N PRO A 105 -16.75 -0.87 -12.29
CA PRO A 105 -16.99 -0.95 -13.73
C PRO A 105 -15.71 -1.29 -14.51
N LYS A 106 -14.72 -1.90 -13.84
CA LYS A 106 -13.35 -2.10 -14.34
C LYS A 106 -12.71 -0.79 -14.81
N LYS A 107 -12.92 0.29 -14.07
CA LYS A 107 -12.28 1.58 -14.31
C LYS A 107 -11.46 1.94 -13.08
N THR A 108 -10.20 2.31 -13.30
CA THR A 108 -9.37 2.88 -12.25
C THR A 108 -9.93 4.25 -11.86
N ILE A 109 -10.00 4.53 -10.58
CA ILE A 109 -10.47 5.79 -9.99
C ILE A 109 -9.37 6.29 -9.06
N GLY A 110 -9.17 7.60 -9.02
CA GLY A 110 -8.19 8.23 -8.16
C GLY A 110 -7.70 9.56 -8.69
N LEU A 111 -6.93 10.26 -7.86
CA LEU A 111 -6.30 11.54 -8.20
C LEU A 111 -5.07 11.36 -9.08
N ARG A 112 -4.40 10.20 -8.97
CA ARG A 112 -3.30 9.75 -9.83
C ARG A 112 -2.19 10.80 -10.04
N PHE A 113 -1.66 11.33 -8.95
CA PHE A 113 -0.67 12.41 -8.98
C PHE A 113 0.63 12.08 -9.73
N LEU A 114 0.89 10.81 -10.01
CA LEU A 114 2.11 10.37 -10.71
C LEU A 114 1.98 10.33 -12.24
N ILE A 115 0.79 10.52 -12.79
CA ILE A 115 0.56 10.51 -14.24
C ILE A 115 -0.18 11.78 -14.67
N SER A 116 0.30 12.43 -15.73
CA SER A 116 -0.42 13.54 -16.34
C SER A 116 -1.53 13.04 -17.27
N LYS A 117 -2.49 13.90 -17.61
CA LYS A 117 -3.56 13.54 -18.56
C LYS A 117 -3.03 13.10 -19.93
N ASP A 118 -2.01 13.80 -20.44
CA ASP A 118 -1.37 13.45 -21.72
C ASP A 118 -0.69 12.06 -21.66
N GLU A 119 -0.01 11.76 -20.55
CA GLU A 119 0.60 10.45 -20.34
C GLU A 119 -0.43 9.34 -20.18
N GLU A 120 -1.59 9.63 -19.62
CA GLU A 120 -2.70 8.68 -19.52
C GLU A 120 -3.32 8.38 -20.89
N GLU A 121 -3.62 9.42 -21.68
CA GLU A 121 -4.23 9.30 -23.01
C GLU A 121 -3.27 8.65 -24.02
N ASN A 122 -1.96 8.89 -23.88
CA ASN A 122 -0.92 8.39 -24.77
C ASN A 122 0.00 7.36 -24.11
N LEU A 123 -0.51 6.57 -23.15
CA LEU A 123 0.30 5.70 -22.28
C LEU A 123 1.24 4.78 -23.07
N ASP A 124 0.78 4.14 -24.14
CA ASP A 124 1.62 3.24 -24.94
C ASP A 124 2.85 3.92 -25.56
N LYS A 125 2.73 5.21 -25.93
CA LYS A 125 3.84 6.02 -26.46
C LYS A 125 4.89 6.31 -25.39
N TYR A 126 4.48 6.49 -24.14
CA TYR A 126 5.41 6.72 -23.03
C TYR A 126 6.03 5.42 -22.53
N LEU A 127 5.25 4.33 -22.50
CA LEU A 127 5.74 3.00 -22.12
C LEU A 127 6.76 2.45 -23.12
N SER A 128 6.66 2.79 -24.42
CA SER A 128 7.60 2.34 -25.45
C SER A 128 8.99 2.99 -25.37
N GLN A 129 9.15 4.04 -24.55
CA GLN A 129 10.45 4.69 -24.32
C GLN A 129 11.35 3.89 -23.37
N TYR A 130 10.81 2.86 -22.70
CA TYR A 130 11.51 2.03 -21.73
C TYR A 130 11.69 0.61 -22.29
N LYS A 131 12.83 -0.01 -21.98
CA LYS A 131 13.07 -1.43 -22.29
C LYS A 131 12.11 -2.32 -21.52
N VAL A 132 11.78 -1.93 -20.28
CA VAL A 132 10.79 -2.59 -19.43
C VAL A 132 9.69 -1.61 -19.07
N LYS A 133 8.44 -1.90 -19.48
CA LYS A 133 7.28 -1.01 -19.24
C LYS A 133 7.09 -0.60 -17.76
N SER A 134 7.47 -1.46 -16.80
CA SER A 134 7.38 -1.14 -15.37
C SER A 134 8.33 -0.03 -14.91
N SER A 135 9.41 0.23 -15.67
CA SER A 135 10.38 1.30 -15.39
C SER A 135 9.72 2.68 -15.42
N PHE A 136 8.74 2.90 -16.31
CA PHE A 136 7.98 4.15 -16.37
C PHE A 136 7.35 4.52 -15.02
N PHE A 137 6.61 3.57 -14.43
CA PHE A 137 5.93 3.77 -13.15
C PHE A 137 6.94 3.91 -12.00
N ASP A 138 7.94 3.03 -11.97
CA ASP A 138 8.94 3.01 -10.91
C ASP A 138 9.74 4.32 -10.87
N PHE A 139 10.25 4.79 -12.01
CA PHE A 139 11.05 6.01 -12.05
C PHE A 139 10.22 7.28 -11.78
N LYS A 140 8.96 7.31 -12.21
CA LYS A 140 8.03 8.39 -11.84
C LYS A 140 7.84 8.49 -10.33
N TYR A 141 7.68 7.35 -9.66
CA TYR A 141 7.57 7.30 -8.21
C TYR A 141 8.81 7.86 -7.54
N TYR A 142 9.99 7.32 -7.86
CA TYR A 142 11.26 7.75 -7.24
C TYR A 142 11.70 9.17 -7.64
N LYS A 143 11.17 9.73 -8.73
CA LYS A 143 11.37 11.15 -9.09
C LYS A 143 10.46 12.08 -8.29
N SER A 144 9.37 11.57 -7.71
CA SER A 144 8.43 12.37 -6.91
C SER A 144 8.97 12.65 -5.52
N LYS A 145 9.54 13.85 -5.33
CA LYS A 145 10.04 14.31 -4.02
C LYS A 145 8.97 14.30 -2.94
N ILE A 146 7.72 14.58 -3.31
CA ILE A 146 6.58 14.63 -2.36
C ILE A 146 6.29 13.25 -1.80
N LEU A 147 6.26 12.21 -2.66
CA LEU A 147 6.01 10.84 -2.20
C LEU A 147 7.18 10.31 -1.39
N LEU A 148 8.42 10.50 -1.84
CA LEU A 148 9.58 10.09 -1.05
C LEU A 148 9.62 10.78 0.33
N PHE A 149 9.27 12.07 0.37
CA PHE A 149 9.16 12.81 1.64
C PHE A 149 8.04 12.26 2.52
N SER A 150 6.87 11.92 1.97
CA SER A 150 5.78 11.34 2.76
C SER A 150 6.13 9.97 3.33
N GLU A 151 6.89 9.13 2.61
CA GLU A 151 7.38 7.84 3.12
C GLU A 151 8.33 8.03 4.31
N ILE A 152 9.24 9.01 4.22
CA ILE A 152 10.16 9.34 5.32
C ILE A 152 9.38 9.84 6.54
N VAL A 153 8.40 10.73 6.34
CA VAL A 153 7.54 11.22 7.42
C VAL A 153 6.76 10.08 8.06
N LEU A 154 6.20 9.16 7.27
CA LEU A 154 5.49 7.98 7.79
C LEU A 154 6.41 7.06 8.59
N PHE A 155 7.65 6.87 8.16
CA PHE A 155 8.63 6.08 8.91
C PHE A 155 8.90 6.70 10.30
N PHE A 156 9.19 8.01 10.36
CA PHE A 156 9.40 8.68 11.65
C PHE A 156 8.14 8.72 12.51
N ALA A 157 6.96 8.91 11.89
CA ALA A 157 5.69 8.83 12.60
C ALA A 157 5.47 7.44 13.21
N MET A 158 5.76 6.37 12.48
CA MET A 158 5.69 5.00 13.00
C MET A 158 6.62 4.82 14.20
N LEU A 159 7.89 5.25 14.12
CA LEU A 159 8.85 5.16 15.23
C LEU A 159 8.37 5.92 16.47
N LEU A 160 7.85 7.13 16.29
CA LEU A 160 7.33 7.94 17.39
C LEU A 160 6.11 7.28 18.04
N ILE A 161 5.12 6.89 17.23
CA ILE A 161 3.85 6.36 17.69
C ILE A 161 4.03 5.01 18.39
N ILE A 162 4.83 4.08 17.84
CA ILE A 162 5.07 2.80 18.52
C ILE A 162 5.77 3.01 19.86
N SER A 163 6.67 3.99 19.94
CA SER A 163 7.41 4.27 21.18
C SER A 163 6.55 4.89 22.26
N LEU A 164 5.55 5.67 21.89
CA LEU A 164 4.62 6.30 22.83
C LEU A 164 3.52 5.36 23.32
N PHE A 165 3.00 4.49 22.45
CA PHE A 165 1.75 3.78 22.71
C PHE A 165 1.90 2.28 22.96
N THR A 166 2.90 1.63 22.36
CA THR A 166 3.02 0.16 22.32
C THR A 166 4.48 -0.29 22.23
N TRP A 167 5.32 0.17 23.16
CA TRP A 167 6.76 -0.11 23.17
C TRP A 167 7.09 -1.60 23.24
N GLU A 168 6.23 -2.39 23.90
CA GLU A 168 6.34 -3.84 23.99
C GLU A 168 6.30 -4.55 22.62
N TYR A 169 5.75 -3.89 21.59
CA TYR A 169 5.72 -4.38 20.21
C TYR A 169 6.87 -3.86 19.33
N TYR A 170 7.91 -3.25 19.89
CA TYR A 170 9.01 -2.64 19.11
C TYR A 170 9.66 -3.57 18.08
N TYR A 171 9.64 -4.89 18.32
CA TYR A 171 10.16 -5.90 17.39
C TYR A 171 9.49 -5.86 16.01
N VAL A 172 8.28 -5.33 15.88
CA VAL A 172 7.60 -5.24 14.58
C VAL A 172 8.38 -4.34 13.61
N LEU A 173 9.12 -3.34 14.11
CA LEU A 173 9.94 -2.45 13.28
C LEU A 173 10.95 -3.19 12.38
N PHE A 174 11.40 -4.38 12.78
CA PHE A 174 12.30 -5.19 11.95
C PHE A 174 11.69 -5.61 10.62
N PHE A 175 10.35 -5.70 10.51
CA PHE A 175 9.67 -6.05 9.26
C PHE A 175 9.60 -4.89 8.26
N TYR A 176 9.79 -3.64 8.69
CA TYR A 176 9.83 -2.50 7.77
C TYR A 176 11.00 -2.60 6.78
N PHE A 177 12.19 -3.04 7.24
CA PHE A 177 13.40 -3.06 6.43
C PHE A 177 13.38 -4.08 5.28
N PRO A 178 12.91 -5.34 5.46
CA PRO A 178 12.71 -6.27 4.35
C PRO A 178 11.80 -5.71 3.25
N PHE A 179 10.71 -5.04 3.63
CA PHE A 179 9.79 -4.41 2.68
C PHE A 179 10.44 -3.25 1.92
N LEU A 180 11.16 -2.36 2.61
CA LEU A 180 11.91 -1.29 1.96
C LEU A 180 12.99 -1.87 1.01
N PHE A 181 13.73 -2.87 1.47
CA PHE A 181 14.76 -3.54 0.68
C PHE A 181 14.20 -4.12 -0.62
N PHE A 182 13.06 -4.80 -0.56
CA PHE A 182 12.38 -5.36 -1.74
C PHE A 182 12.16 -4.30 -2.84
N HIS A 183 11.67 -3.12 -2.47
CA HIS A 183 11.41 -2.04 -3.43
C HIS A 183 12.69 -1.40 -3.98
N LEU A 184 13.70 -1.21 -3.14
CA LEU A 184 14.99 -0.66 -3.58
C LEU A 184 15.71 -1.61 -4.54
N VAL A 185 15.74 -2.91 -4.25
CA VAL A 185 16.34 -3.93 -5.14
C VAL A 185 15.66 -3.90 -6.50
N ARG A 186 14.32 -3.84 -6.53
CA ARG A 186 13.57 -3.74 -7.78
C ARG A 186 13.92 -2.47 -8.55
N HIS A 187 13.95 -1.32 -7.89
CA HIS A 187 14.30 -0.04 -8.51
C HIS A 187 15.69 -0.07 -9.16
N TYR A 188 16.72 -0.47 -8.41
CA TYR A 188 18.09 -0.54 -8.93
C TYR A 188 18.23 -1.55 -10.05
N LYS A 189 17.52 -2.68 -9.99
CA LYS A 189 17.49 -3.65 -11.09
C LYS A 189 16.90 -3.04 -12.36
N LEU A 190 15.78 -2.33 -12.27
CA LEU A 190 15.17 -1.65 -13.42
C LEU A 190 16.09 -0.56 -13.97
N LYS A 191 16.69 0.25 -13.10
CA LYS A 191 17.67 1.26 -13.46
C LYS A 191 18.84 0.68 -14.27
N ASN A 192 19.44 -0.40 -13.79
CA ASN A 192 20.55 -1.06 -14.49
C ASN A 192 20.13 -1.59 -15.87
N ILE A 193 18.91 -2.12 -16.02
CA ILE A 193 18.41 -2.59 -17.32
C ILE A 193 18.26 -1.44 -18.30
N GLU A 194 17.72 -0.29 -17.86
CA GLU A 194 17.53 0.87 -18.74
C GLU A 194 18.85 1.56 -19.12
N GLU A 195 19.86 1.51 -18.25
CA GLU A 195 21.20 2.08 -18.51
C GLU A 195 22.13 1.20 -19.37
N SER A 196 21.85 -0.11 -19.48
CA SER A 196 22.66 -1.06 -20.28
C SER A 196 22.35 -1.00 -21.78
#